data_AF-A0A1M6DPJ7-F1
#
_entry.id   AF-A0A1M6DPJ7-F1
#
_cell.length_a   1.000
_cell.length_b   1.000
_cell.length_c   1.000
_cell.angle_alpha   90.00
_cell.angle_beta   90.00
_cell.angle_gamma   90.00
#
_symmetry.space_group_name_H-M   'P 1'
#
loop_
_entity.id
_entity.type
_entity.pdbx_description
1 polymer ?
#
loop_
_entity_poly.entity_id
_entity_poly.type
_entity_poly.pdbx_seq_one_letter_code
_entity_poly.pdbx_strand_id
1 'polypeptide(L)'
;MNNVMCVSNMQGLENLISTVQKRASNIASNRSYKDILASIQEKSVSGSNSAENVSETKSPAEMTMEEYQSYIWHKIDSFPFSPTRPFDEETIKIADKCWNRMKADPEYEQKMLDIIREGCQYADPFFGMGTSGTYWVLEFDGGEGCYSHGFSKNFGGSPLGARKQFNKESEGGFWTTRAKKRKLQAELDEKYYEQQNMLKRMGEHRAMLRDIQARQQGLLHTSSDMPIMGVPAEFLLAGLMGGMTMKGF
;
A
#
# COMPACT_ATOMS: atom_id res chain seq x y z
N MET A 1 55.34 -43.08 -9.30
CA MET A 1 54.58 -42.28 -8.31
C MET A 1 54.50 -40.85 -8.81
N ASN A 2 53.26 -40.38 -8.96
CA ASN A 2 52.74 -39.01 -8.92
C ASN A 2 53.21 -37.99 -9.98
N ASN A 3 52.41 -37.92 -11.05
CA ASN A 3 52.21 -36.76 -11.88
C ASN A 3 51.16 -35.87 -11.18
N VAL A 4 51.51 -34.66 -10.77
CA VAL A 4 50.57 -33.67 -10.21
C VAL A 4 50.52 -32.49 -11.18
N MET A 5 49.45 -32.42 -11.98
CA MET A 5 49.09 -31.23 -12.75
C MET A 5 47.96 -30.51 -12.02
N CYS A 6 48.21 -29.25 -11.67
CA CYS A 6 47.24 -28.35 -11.08
C CYS A 6 46.24 -27.94 -12.16
N VAL A 7 44.96 -28.33 -12.02
CA VAL A 7 43.87 -27.89 -12.91
C VAL A 7 43.07 -26.84 -12.17
N SER A 8 43.50 -25.58 -12.28
CA SER A 8 42.75 -24.43 -11.78
C SER A 8 41.76 -23.95 -12.83
N ASN A 9 40.51 -24.36 -12.67
CA ASN A 9 39.25 -23.66 -12.99
C ASN A 9 39.26 -22.71 -14.23
N MET A 10 39.11 -23.29 -15.43
CA MET A 10 38.93 -22.52 -16.68
C MET A 10 37.47 -22.17 -17.01
N GLN A 11 36.47 -22.70 -16.31
CA GLN A 11 35.05 -22.38 -16.59
C GLN A 11 34.69 -20.91 -16.38
N GLY A 12 35.42 -20.19 -15.52
CA GLY A 12 35.16 -18.76 -15.26
C GLY A 12 35.54 -17.85 -16.43
N LEU A 13 36.58 -18.20 -17.19
CA LEU A 13 37.06 -17.37 -18.31
C LEU A 13 36.22 -17.58 -19.57
N GLU A 14 35.73 -18.79 -19.83
CA GLU A 14 34.87 -19.08 -20.99
C GLU A 14 33.52 -18.34 -20.93
N ASN A 15 32.97 -18.17 -19.73
CA ASN A 15 31.75 -17.39 -19.51
C ASN A 15 31.96 -15.88 -19.71
N LEU A 16 33.15 -15.37 -19.39
CA LEU A 16 33.49 -13.97 -19.63
C LEU A 16 33.76 -13.70 -21.11
N ILE A 17 34.49 -14.58 -21.79
CA ILE A 17 34.78 -14.46 -23.22
C ILE A 17 33.49 -14.50 -24.04
N SER A 18 32.58 -15.43 -23.74
CA SER A 18 31.28 -15.51 -24.43
C SER A 18 30.39 -14.30 -24.16
N THR A 19 30.44 -13.72 -22.96
CA THR A 19 29.69 -12.50 -22.61
C THR A 19 30.26 -11.27 -23.31
N VAL A 20 31.59 -11.15 -23.39
CA VAL A 20 32.27 -10.06 -24.11
C VAL A 20 32.02 -10.17 -25.62
N GLN A 21 32.09 -11.38 -26.19
CA GLN A 21 31.75 -11.62 -27.60
C GLN A 21 30.27 -11.30 -27.89
N LYS A 22 29.32 -11.67 -27.02
CA LYS A 22 27.89 -11.29 -27.16
C LYS A 22 27.66 -9.79 -27.05
N ARG A 23 28.37 -9.08 -26.16
CA ARG A 23 28.31 -7.61 -26.08
C ARG A 23 28.93 -6.96 -27.31
N ALA A 24 30.06 -7.46 -27.81
CA ALA A 24 30.70 -6.98 -29.02
C ALA A 24 29.82 -7.21 -30.27
N SER A 25 29.15 -8.36 -30.39
CA SER A 25 28.22 -8.62 -31.51
C SER A 25 26.95 -7.75 -31.45
N ASN A 26 26.48 -7.41 -30.26
CA ASN A 26 25.34 -6.50 -30.07
C ASN A 26 25.70 -5.02 -30.31
N ILE A 27 26.98 -4.64 -30.17
CA ILE A 27 27.47 -3.30 -30.52
C ILE A 27 27.80 -3.23 -32.03
N ALA A 28 28.33 -4.32 -32.61
CA ALA A 28 28.68 -4.39 -34.03
C ALA A 28 27.46 -4.57 -34.96
N SER A 29 26.41 -5.24 -34.50
CA SER A 29 25.12 -5.22 -35.18
C SER A 29 24.32 -4.06 -34.63
N ASN A 30 24.10 -3.02 -35.44
CA ASN A 30 23.16 -1.92 -35.17
C ASN A 30 21.72 -2.45 -35.07
N ARG A 31 21.44 -3.38 -34.15
CA ARG A 31 20.09 -3.86 -33.87
C ARG A 31 19.39 -2.74 -33.13
N SER A 32 18.34 -2.23 -33.76
CA SER A 32 17.52 -1.19 -33.18
C SER A 32 16.91 -1.73 -31.89
N TYR A 33 16.67 -0.86 -30.91
CA TYR A 33 15.96 -1.21 -29.68
C TYR A 33 14.60 -1.90 -29.97
N LYS A 34 13.98 -1.55 -31.11
CA LYS A 34 12.77 -2.21 -31.62
C LYS A 34 12.96 -3.69 -31.99
N ASP A 35 14.10 -4.06 -32.55
CA ASP A 35 14.39 -5.44 -32.98
C ASP A 35 14.64 -6.35 -31.77
N ILE A 36 15.22 -5.78 -30.70
CA ILE A 36 15.40 -6.47 -29.42
C ILE A 36 14.03 -6.73 -28.78
N LEU A 37 13.14 -5.74 -28.76
CA LEU A 37 11.77 -5.90 -28.24
C LEU A 37 10.98 -6.93 -29.05
N ALA A 38 11.07 -6.88 -30.38
CA ALA A 38 10.41 -7.86 -31.26
C ALA A 38 10.89 -9.29 -30.96
N SER A 39 12.20 -9.51 -30.76
CA SER A 39 12.73 -10.84 -30.44
C SER A 39 12.32 -11.38 -29.06
N ILE A 40 12.02 -10.49 -28.10
CA ILE A 40 11.49 -10.87 -26.79
C ILE A 40 10.01 -11.27 -26.93
N GLN A 41 9.24 -10.50 -27.71
CA GLN A 41 7.85 -10.78 -28.04
C GLN A 41 7.69 -12.08 -28.85
N GLU A 42 8.57 -12.34 -29.82
CA GLU A 42 8.58 -13.59 -30.59
C GLU A 42 8.91 -14.79 -29.71
N LYS A 43 9.77 -14.63 -28.70
CA LYS A 43 10.04 -15.69 -27.71
C LYS A 43 8.86 -15.97 -26.78
N SER A 44 8.09 -14.94 -26.38
CA SER A 44 6.88 -15.15 -25.59
C SER A 44 5.75 -15.76 -26.42
N VAL A 45 5.64 -15.43 -27.72
CA VAL A 45 4.66 -16.01 -28.64
C VAL A 45 5.03 -17.44 -29.07
N SER A 46 6.32 -17.75 -29.25
CA SER A 46 6.76 -19.11 -29.57
C SER A 46 6.56 -20.10 -28.41
N GLY A 47 6.49 -19.62 -27.17
CA GLY A 47 6.03 -20.39 -26.01
C GLY A 47 4.50 -20.53 -25.89
N SER A 48 3.73 -19.79 -26.69
CA SER A 48 2.25 -19.74 -26.67
C SER A 48 1.61 -20.51 -27.83
N ASN A 49 2.36 -20.83 -28.89
CA ASN A 49 1.84 -21.54 -30.06
C ASN A 49 1.76 -23.08 -29.92
N SER A 50 1.98 -23.63 -28.73
CA SER A 50 1.63 -25.01 -28.37
C SER A 50 0.29 -25.09 -27.60
N ALA A 51 -0.58 -24.10 -27.78
CA ALA A 51 -1.92 -24.03 -27.19
C ALA A 51 -3.03 -24.40 -28.19
N GLU A 52 -2.74 -25.27 -29.16
CA GLU A 52 -3.79 -25.91 -29.96
C GLU A 52 -4.16 -27.25 -29.29
N ASN A 53 -5.24 -27.23 -28.50
CA ASN A 53 -5.88 -28.39 -27.87
C ASN A 53 -5.07 -29.10 -26.75
N VAL A 54 -4.74 -28.41 -25.65
CA VAL A 54 -4.71 -29.12 -24.35
C VAL A 54 -6.16 -29.28 -23.93
N SER A 55 -6.72 -30.40 -24.38
CA SER A 55 -8.08 -30.82 -24.17
C SER A 55 -8.51 -30.70 -22.71
N GLU A 56 -9.74 -30.24 -22.51
CA GLU A 56 -10.55 -30.36 -21.29
C GLU A 56 -10.74 -31.84 -20.81
N THR A 57 -9.92 -32.78 -21.26
CA THR A 57 -10.14 -34.23 -21.14
C THR A 57 -9.02 -34.97 -20.41
N LYS A 58 -8.11 -34.27 -19.71
CA LYS A 58 -7.21 -34.92 -18.74
C LYS A 58 -7.64 -34.50 -17.34
N SER A 59 -7.87 -35.50 -16.48
CA SER A 59 -8.13 -35.20 -15.08
C SER A 59 -6.87 -34.56 -14.47
N PRO A 60 -7.00 -33.56 -13.58
CA PRO A 60 -5.84 -32.91 -12.94
C PRO A 60 -4.96 -33.89 -12.16
N ALA A 61 -5.49 -35.06 -11.80
CA ALA A 61 -4.76 -36.14 -11.15
C ALA A 61 -3.72 -36.83 -12.05
N GLU A 62 -3.91 -36.83 -13.38
CA GLU A 62 -3.03 -37.53 -14.33
C GLU A 62 -1.92 -36.63 -14.90
N MET A 63 -2.01 -35.32 -14.72
CA MET A 63 -1.01 -34.38 -15.23
C MET A 63 0.28 -34.43 -14.40
N THR A 64 1.42 -34.16 -15.03
CA THR A 64 2.66 -33.86 -14.31
C THR A 64 2.55 -32.50 -13.60
N MET A 65 3.45 -32.21 -12.65
CA MET A 65 3.36 -30.96 -11.87
C MET A 65 3.51 -29.71 -12.76
N GLU A 66 4.40 -29.78 -13.77
CA GLU A 66 4.66 -28.69 -14.72
C GLU A 66 3.46 -28.45 -15.66
N GLU A 67 2.84 -29.53 -16.15
CA GLU A 67 1.60 -29.45 -16.93
C GLU A 67 0.46 -28.86 -16.10
N TYR A 68 0.33 -29.26 -14.83
CA TYR A 68 -0.69 -28.73 -13.93
C TYR A 68 -0.50 -27.22 -13.64
N GLN A 69 0.74 -26.78 -13.41
CA GLN A 69 1.03 -25.35 -13.26
C GLN A 69 0.63 -24.56 -14.51
N SER A 70 0.95 -25.09 -15.70
CA SER A 70 0.62 -24.46 -16.97
C SER A 70 -0.90 -24.40 -17.19
N TYR A 71 -1.63 -25.45 -16.81
CA TYR A 71 -3.09 -25.49 -16.81
C TYR A 71 -3.71 -24.40 -15.92
N ILE A 72 -3.21 -24.24 -14.68
CA ILE A 72 -3.69 -23.22 -13.76
C ILE A 72 -3.37 -21.81 -14.28
N TRP A 73 -2.18 -21.57 -14.83
CA TRP A 73 -1.87 -20.28 -15.44
C TRP A 73 -2.79 -19.95 -16.60
N HIS A 74 -3.09 -20.92 -17.45
CA HIS A 74 -4.07 -20.74 -18.53
C HIS A 74 -5.47 -20.36 -18.02
N LYS A 75 -5.91 -20.93 -16.89
CA LYS A 75 -7.17 -20.53 -16.23
C LYS A 75 -7.10 -19.11 -15.71
N ILE A 76 -6.02 -18.74 -15.02
CA ILE A 76 -5.83 -17.39 -14.45
C ILE A 76 -5.82 -16.34 -15.57
N ASP A 77 -5.09 -16.59 -16.66
CA ASP A 77 -5.00 -15.69 -17.81
C ASP A 77 -6.34 -15.48 -18.53
N SER A 78 -7.27 -16.43 -18.39
CA SER A 78 -8.61 -16.31 -18.95
C SER A 78 -9.53 -15.36 -18.18
N PHE A 79 -9.17 -14.97 -16.96
CA PHE A 79 -10.02 -14.11 -16.14
C PHE A 79 -10.00 -12.66 -16.65
N PRO A 80 -11.18 -12.06 -16.92
CA PRO A 80 -11.25 -10.67 -17.33
C PRO A 80 -10.97 -9.75 -16.14
N PHE A 81 -10.12 -8.75 -16.37
CA PHE A 81 -9.97 -7.63 -15.45
C PHE A 81 -11.22 -6.73 -15.48
N SER A 82 -11.55 -6.15 -14.32
CA SER A 82 -12.60 -5.16 -14.22
C SER A 82 -12.31 -3.95 -15.11
N PRO A 83 -13.31 -3.41 -15.86
CA PRO A 83 -13.12 -2.26 -16.75
C PRO A 83 -12.69 -0.98 -16.00
N THR A 84 -12.87 -0.95 -14.68
CA THR A 84 -12.45 0.14 -13.80
C THR A 84 -10.96 0.08 -13.42
N ARG A 85 -10.24 -0.98 -13.82
CA ARG A 85 -8.81 -1.18 -13.49
C ARG A 85 -7.96 -1.46 -14.74
N PRO A 86 -8.06 -0.64 -15.80
CA PRO A 86 -7.39 -0.92 -17.08
C PRO A 86 -5.86 -0.79 -17.02
N PHE A 87 -5.34 -0.17 -15.96
CA PHE A 87 -3.91 0.10 -15.79
C PHE A 87 -3.30 -0.70 -14.64
N ASP A 88 -4.04 -1.60 -14.01
CA ASP A 88 -3.51 -2.44 -12.94
C ASP A 88 -2.70 -3.60 -13.51
N GLU A 89 -1.68 -4.00 -12.76
CA GLU A 89 -0.89 -5.20 -13.07
C GLU A 89 -0.83 -6.06 -11.81
N GLU A 90 -1.16 -7.35 -11.94
CA GLU A 90 -1.14 -8.31 -10.84
C GLU A 90 -0.02 -9.33 -11.06
N THR A 91 0.83 -9.48 -10.06
CA THR A 91 1.87 -10.50 -10.00
C THR A 91 1.47 -11.54 -8.97
N ILE A 92 1.26 -12.78 -9.41
CA ILE A 92 0.85 -13.89 -8.54
C ILE A 92 2.07 -14.77 -8.25
N LYS A 93 2.35 -14.99 -6.97
CA LYS A 93 3.40 -15.88 -6.47
C LYS A 93 2.76 -17.03 -5.71
N ILE A 94 2.98 -18.25 -6.18
CA ILE A 94 2.42 -19.47 -5.55
C ILE A 94 3.58 -20.34 -5.10
N ALA A 95 3.64 -20.65 -3.80
CA ALA A 95 4.65 -21.52 -3.22
C ALA A 95 4.45 -22.99 -3.59
N ASP A 96 5.53 -23.79 -3.58
CA ASP A 96 5.49 -25.22 -3.92
C ASP A 96 4.51 -26.03 -3.06
N LYS A 97 4.42 -25.70 -1.76
CA LYS A 97 3.45 -26.31 -0.86
C LYS A 97 2.01 -26.08 -1.31
N CYS A 98 1.73 -24.89 -1.84
CA CYS A 98 0.41 -24.53 -2.34
C CYS A 98 0.07 -25.32 -3.61
N TRP A 99 1.02 -25.45 -4.54
CA TRP A 99 0.85 -26.26 -5.74
C TRP A 99 0.50 -27.71 -5.44
N ASN A 100 1.22 -28.33 -4.50
CA ASN A 100 0.94 -29.70 -4.07
C ASN A 100 -0.46 -29.84 -3.46
N ARG A 101 -0.90 -28.85 -2.68
CA ARG A 101 -2.22 -28.85 -2.04
C ARG A 101 -3.34 -28.68 -3.06
N MET A 102 -3.20 -27.75 -4.00
CA MET A 102 -4.18 -27.54 -5.08
C MET A 102 -4.35 -28.80 -5.94
N LYS A 103 -3.26 -29.49 -6.23
CA LYS A 103 -3.32 -30.74 -6.99
C LYS A 103 -3.97 -31.89 -6.22
N ALA A 104 -3.80 -31.93 -4.90
CA ALA A 104 -4.36 -32.98 -4.04
C ALA A 104 -5.85 -32.74 -3.70
N ASP A 105 -6.28 -31.48 -3.63
CA ASP A 105 -7.60 -31.07 -3.18
C ASP A 105 -8.28 -30.14 -4.21
N PRO A 106 -9.26 -30.66 -4.98
CA PRO A 106 -10.00 -29.88 -5.96
C PRO A 106 -10.83 -28.73 -5.35
N GLU A 107 -11.32 -28.88 -4.11
CA GLU A 107 -12.09 -27.81 -3.46
C GLU A 107 -11.17 -26.63 -3.13
N TYR A 108 -9.94 -26.92 -2.71
CA TYR A 108 -8.92 -25.91 -2.47
C TYR A 108 -8.44 -25.24 -3.77
N GLU A 109 -8.29 -25.98 -4.86
CA GLU A 109 -8.01 -25.39 -6.20
C GLU A 109 -9.08 -24.36 -6.57
N GLN A 110 -10.35 -24.74 -6.47
CA GLN A 110 -11.45 -23.86 -6.84
C GLN A 110 -11.49 -22.61 -5.96
N LYS A 111 -11.31 -22.78 -4.65
CA LYS A 111 -11.23 -21.66 -3.71
C LYS A 111 -10.12 -20.66 -4.07
N MET A 112 -8.94 -21.15 -4.45
CA MET A 112 -7.83 -20.28 -4.85
C MET A 112 -8.12 -19.53 -6.15
N LEU A 113 -8.68 -20.22 -7.13
CA LEU A 113 -9.10 -19.61 -8.39
C LEU A 113 -10.18 -18.54 -8.16
N ASP A 114 -11.11 -18.78 -7.24
CA ASP A 114 -12.13 -17.81 -6.89
C ASP A 114 -11.54 -16.57 -6.20
N ILE A 115 -10.56 -16.72 -5.30
CA ILE A 115 -9.85 -15.57 -4.69
C ILE A 115 -9.15 -14.71 -5.77
N ILE A 116 -8.44 -15.36 -6.71
CA ILE A 116 -7.75 -14.65 -7.79
C ILE A 116 -8.77 -13.95 -8.69
N ARG A 117 -9.86 -14.64 -9.05
CA ARG A 117 -10.94 -14.09 -9.88
C ARG A 117 -11.59 -12.87 -9.21
N GLU A 118 -11.90 -12.95 -7.93
CA GLU A 118 -12.44 -11.82 -7.16
C GLU A 118 -11.46 -10.65 -7.16
N GLY A 119 -10.16 -10.91 -7.03
CA GLY A 119 -9.10 -9.92 -7.17
C GLY A 119 -9.12 -9.20 -8.52
N CYS A 120 -9.19 -9.94 -9.64
CA CYS A 120 -9.23 -9.35 -10.98
C CYS A 120 -10.54 -8.61 -11.28
N GLN A 121 -11.67 -9.09 -10.74
CA GLN A 121 -13.00 -8.52 -10.97
C GLN A 121 -13.36 -7.37 -10.04
N TYR A 122 -12.59 -7.14 -8.97
CA TYR A 122 -12.82 -6.05 -8.04
C TYR A 122 -12.94 -4.70 -8.77
N ALA A 123 -14.06 -4.01 -8.56
CA ALA A 123 -14.31 -2.70 -9.14
C ALA A 123 -13.68 -1.60 -8.27
N ASP A 124 -12.84 -0.76 -8.89
CA ASP A 124 -12.22 0.38 -8.20
C ASP A 124 -13.26 1.52 -8.08
N PRO A 125 -13.71 1.87 -6.86
CA PRO A 125 -14.68 2.95 -6.66
C PRO A 125 -14.11 4.35 -7.00
N PHE A 126 -12.78 4.47 -7.15
CA PHE A 126 -12.10 5.73 -7.49
C PHE A 126 -11.71 5.80 -8.97
N PHE A 127 -12.19 4.87 -9.79
CA PHE A 127 -11.94 4.89 -11.23
C PHE A 127 -12.41 6.20 -11.87
N GLY A 128 -11.57 6.78 -12.72
CA GLY A 128 -11.80 8.08 -13.35
C GLY A 128 -11.28 9.30 -12.55
N MET A 129 -10.81 9.11 -11.31
CA MET A 129 -10.25 10.19 -10.48
C MET A 129 -8.74 10.44 -10.70
N GLY A 130 -8.17 9.94 -11.82
CA GLY A 130 -6.76 10.15 -12.18
C GLY A 130 -5.79 9.10 -11.61
N THR A 131 -6.29 7.92 -11.23
CA THR A 131 -5.47 6.80 -10.76
C THR A 131 -4.62 6.23 -11.90
N SER A 132 -3.28 6.23 -11.73
CA SER A 132 -2.30 5.71 -12.70
C SER A 132 -2.17 4.18 -12.72
N GLY A 133 -3.11 3.47 -12.08
CA GLY A 133 -3.04 2.04 -11.84
C GLY A 133 -2.20 1.67 -10.60
N THR A 134 -2.29 0.39 -10.21
CA THR A 134 -1.60 -0.18 -9.05
C THR A 134 -0.89 -1.48 -9.46
N TYR A 135 0.31 -1.70 -8.93
CA TYR A 135 0.96 -3.01 -8.94
C TYR A 135 0.47 -3.80 -7.75
N TRP A 136 -0.17 -4.94 -7.99
CA TRP A 136 -0.56 -5.88 -6.96
C TRP A 136 0.37 -7.07 -6.97
N VAL A 137 0.76 -7.51 -5.78
CA VAL A 137 1.49 -8.76 -5.57
C VAL A 137 0.61 -9.64 -4.69
N LEU A 138 0.20 -10.78 -5.20
CA LEU A 138 -0.56 -11.80 -4.47
C LEU A 138 0.39 -12.95 -4.15
N GLU A 139 0.52 -13.29 -2.88
CA GLU A 139 1.39 -14.36 -2.40
C GLU A 139 0.56 -15.45 -1.72
N PHE A 140 0.75 -16.68 -2.18
CA PHE A 140 0.07 -17.87 -1.69
C PHE A 140 1.08 -18.84 -1.07
N ASP A 141 1.00 -19.04 0.24
CA ASP A 141 1.91 -19.87 1.04
C ASP A 141 1.42 -21.32 1.23
N GLY A 142 0.19 -21.62 0.79
CA GLY A 142 -0.49 -22.92 0.98
C GLY A 142 -1.41 -22.98 2.20
N GLY A 143 -1.62 -21.85 2.89
CA GLY A 143 -2.64 -21.66 3.92
C GLY A 143 -4.04 -21.44 3.34
N GLU A 144 -5.00 -20.99 4.15
CA GLU A 144 -6.40 -20.80 3.71
C GLU A 144 -6.66 -19.49 2.95
N GLY A 145 -5.65 -18.62 2.82
CA GLY A 145 -5.82 -17.27 2.28
C GLY A 145 -4.63 -16.79 1.48
N CYS A 146 -4.74 -15.57 0.97
CA CYS A 146 -3.70 -14.87 0.23
C CYS A 146 -3.13 -13.71 1.05
N TYR A 147 -1.84 -13.48 0.92
CA TYR A 147 -1.23 -12.23 1.34
C TYR A 147 -1.13 -11.29 0.13
N SER A 148 -1.59 -10.05 0.27
CA SER A 148 -1.60 -9.10 -0.85
C SER A 148 -0.93 -7.78 -0.51
N HIS A 149 -0.19 -7.26 -1.49
CA HIS A 149 0.50 -5.99 -1.42
C HIS A 149 0.24 -5.15 -2.67
N GLY A 150 -0.27 -3.95 -2.46
CA GLY A 150 -0.49 -2.97 -3.52
C GLY A 150 0.53 -1.84 -3.44
N PHE A 151 1.17 -1.54 -4.57
CA PHE A 151 2.00 -0.35 -4.74
C PHE A 151 1.38 0.50 -5.84
N SER A 152 0.95 1.71 -5.49
CA SER A 152 0.48 2.68 -6.48
C SER A 152 1.56 2.86 -7.55
N LYS A 153 1.17 2.85 -8.83
CA LYS A 153 2.06 3.28 -9.91
C LYS A 153 2.22 4.78 -9.77
N ASN A 154 3.09 5.21 -8.85
CA ASN A 154 3.41 6.61 -8.57
C ASN A 154 4.23 7.19 -9.74
N PHE A 155 3.59 7.29 -10.89
CA PHE A 155 3.85 8.37 -11.81
C PHE A 155 2.87 9.46 -11.41
N GLY A 156 3.34 10.38 -10.56
CA GLY A 156 2.65 11.65 -10.31
C GLY A 156 2.58 12.42 -11.63
N GLY A 157 1.54 12.13 -12.41
CA GLY A 157 1.38 12.59 -13.79
C GLY A 157 1.91 11.63 -14.84
N SER A 158 1.58 11.89 -16.11
CA SER A 158 2.07 11.15 -17.29
C SER A 158 3.58 10.85 -17.22
N PRO A 159 4.09 9.76 -17.82
CA PRO A 159 5.53 9.51 -17.97
C PRO A 159 6.31 10.73 -18.49
N LEU A 160 5.69 11.53 -19.37
CA LEU A 160 6.22 12.82 -19.84
C LEU A 160 6.29 13.88 -18.73
N GLY A 161 5.27 13.93 -17.87
CA GLY A 161 5.22 14.81 -16.70
C GLY A 161 6.29 14.47 -15.67
N ALA A 162 6.49 13.19 -15.37
CA ALA A 162 7.57 12.76 -14.48
C ALA A 162 8.95 13.05 -15.07
N ARG A 163 9.15 12.83 -16.38
CA ARG A 163 10.41 13.19 -17.05
C ARG A 163 10.64 14.70 -17.05
N LYS A 164 9.59 15.50 -17.27
CA LYS A 164 9.66 16.96 -17.22
C LYS A 164 9.99 17.46 -15.80
N GLN A 165 9.38 16.88 -14.77
CA GLN A 165 9.67 17.20 -13.37
C GLN A 165 11.11 16.84 -13.02
N PHE A 166 11.56 15.65 -13.39
CA PHE A 166 12.95 15.22 -13.20
C PHE A 166 13.92 16.18 -13.90
N ASN A 167 13.69 16.48 -15.18
CA ASN A 167 14.52 17.39 -15.95
C ASN A 167 14.58 18.77 -15.26
N LYS A 168 13.43 19.32 -14.87
CA LYS A 168 13.33 20.61 -14.16
C LYS A 168 14.05 20.61 -12.81
N GLU A 169 13.90 19.54 -12.01
CA GLU A 169 14.61 19.42 -10.73
C GLU A 169 16.12 19.20 -10.91
N SER A 170 16.52 18.64 -12.05
CA SER A 170 17.92 18.40 -12.43
C SER A 170 18.60 19.59 -13.14
N GLU A 171 17.85 20.64 -13.50
CA GLU A 171 18.38 21.85 -14.16
C GLU A 171 19.41 22.63 -13.30
N GLY A 172 19.52 22.29 -12.01
CA GLY A 172 20.63 22.71 -11.15
C GLY A 172 21.52 21.52 -10.79
N GLY A 173 22.85 21.68 -10.89
CA GLY A 173 23.79 20.66 -10.42
C GLY A 173 23.50 20.27 -8.96
N PHE A 174 23.77 19.02 -8.60
CA PHE A 174 23.36 18.38 -7.33
C PHE A 174 23.48 19.26 -6.08
N TRP A 175 24.63 19.94 -5.90
CA TRP A 175 24.89 20.79 -4.74
C TRP A 175 24.01 22.04 -4.67
N THR A 176 23.69 22.62 -5.83
CA THR A 176 22.82 23.81 -5.90
C THR A 176 21.39 23.47 -5.53
N THR A 177 20.87 22.33 -6.02
CA THR A 177 19.54 21.83 -5.68
C THR A 177 19.46 21.43 -4.21
N ARG A 178 20.51 20.77 -3.68
CA ARG A 178 20.57 20.41 -2.25
C ARG A 178 20.57 21.63 -1.33
N ALA A 179 21.34 22.66 -1.67
CA ALA A 179 21.37 23.90 -0.92
C ALA A 179 20.01 24.61 -0.92
N LYS A 180 19.33 24.68 -2.08
CA LYS A 180 17.98 25.24 -2.20
C LYS A 180 16.96 24.46 -1.36
N LYS A 181 16.93 23.13 -1.46
CA LYS A 181 16.03 22.28 -0.66
C LYS A 181 16.27 22.46 0.84
N ARG A 182 17.53 22.59 1.27
CA ARG A 182 17.87 22.83 2.68
C ARG A 182 17.38 24.19 3.20
N LYS A 183 17.50 25.26 2.40
CA LYS A 183 16.97 26.59 2.76
C LYS A 183 15.45 26.57 2.88
N LEU A 184 14.78 26.00 1.88
CA LEU A 184 13.33 25.87 1.89
C LEU A 184 12.83 25.07 3.10
N GLN A 185 13.52 23.98 3.44
CA GLN A 185 13.18 23.19 4.63
C GLN A 185 13.35 24.01 5.91
N ALA A 186 14.45 24.76 6.06
CA ALA A 186 14.67 25.61 7.23
C ALA A 186 13.57 26.69 7.36
N GLU A 187 13.17 27.34 6.26
CA GLU A 187 12.06 28.31 6.26
C GLU A 187 10.71 27.68 6.64
N LEU A 188 10.46 26.45 6.21
CA LEU A 188 9.25 25.71 6.59
C LEU A 188 9.26 25.33 8.07
N ASP A 189 10.41 24.87 8.57
CA ASP A 189 10.61 24.51 9.97
C ASP A 189 10.44 25.73 10.89
N GLU A 190 10.97 26.90 10.48
CA GLU A 190 10.78 28.18 11.19
C GLU A 190 9.29 28.56 11.26
N LYS A 191 8.57 28.52 10.13
CA LYS A 191 7.12 28.79 10.11
C LYS A 191 6.34 27.82 11.00
N TYR A 192 6.70 26.54 10.98
CA TYR A 192 6.05 25.54 11.83
C TYR A 192 6.31 25.83 13.31
N TYR A 193 7.55 26.19 13.67
CA TYR A 193 7.91 26.58 15.03
C TYR A 193 7.17 27.83 15.50
N GLU A 194 7.03 28.84 14.65
CA GLU A 194 6.23 30.04 14.93
C GLU A 194 4.75 29.69 15.17
N GLN A 195 4.16 28.85 14.33
CA GLN A 195 2.77 28.37 14.51
C GLN A 195 2.59 27.67 15.86
N GLN A 196 3.52 26.78 16.23
CA GLN A 196 3.48 26.08 17.52
C GLN A 196 3.59 27.06 18.71
N ASN A 197 4.49 28.05 18.62
CA ASN A 197 4.63 29.07 19.66
C ASN A 197 3.39 29.96 19.79
N MET A 198 2.79 30.36 18.67
CA MET A 198 1.53 31.11 18.66
C MET A 198 0.40 30.32 19.31
N LEU A 199 0.27 29.03 18.99
CA LEU A 199 -0.72 28.14 19.61
C LEU A 199 -0.50 28.02 21.12
N LYS A 200 0.76 27.90 21.56
CA LYS A 200 1.10 27.86 23.00
C LYS A 200 0.69 29.16 23.71
N ARG A 201 1.05 30.32 23.16
CA ARG A 201 0.65 31.64 23.70
C ARG A 201 -0.87 31.80 23.76
N MET A 202 -1.59 31.36 22.73
CA MET A 202 -3.05 31.37 22.71
C MET A 202 -3.65 30.45 23.79
N GLY A 203 -3.04 29.29 24.03
CA GLY A 203 -3.42 28.36 25.10
C GLY A 203 -3.23 28.96 26.49
N GLU A 204 -2.07 29.58 26.74
CA GLU A 204 -1.75 30.29 28.00
C GLU A 204 -2.72 31.46 28.24
N HIS A 205 -2.96 32.29 27.23
CA HIS A 205 -3.91 33.39 27.31
C HIS A 205 -5.34 32.89 27.59
N ARG A 206 -5.78 31.82 26.92
CA ARG A 206 -7.08 31.19 27.18
C ARG A 206 -7.18 30.62 28.59
N ALA A 207 -6.10 30.04 29.13
CA ALA A 207 -6.07 29.56 30.52
C ALA A 207 -6.19 30.73 31.51
N MET A 208 -5.43 31.80 31.30
CA MET A 208 -5.53 33.02 32.12
C MET A 208 -6.94 33.62 32.12
N LEU A 209 -7.59 33.72 30.95
CA LEU A 209 -8.97 34.21 30.85
C LEU A 209 -9.95 33.30 31.61
N ARG A 210 -9.78 31.98 31.55
CA ARG A 210 -10.59 31.04 32.33
C ARG A 210 -10.42 31.26 33.83
N ASP A 211 -9.19 31.49 34.29
CA ASP A 211 -8.91 31.78 35.70
C ASP A 211 -9.55 33.10 36.15
N ILE A 212 -9.49 34.15 35.33
CA ILE A 212 -10.14 35.45 35.62
C ILE A 212 -11.66 35.26 35.70
N GLN A 213 -12.25 34.54 34.76
CA GLN A 213 -13.69 34.27 34.74
C GLN A 213 -14.13 33.45 35.98
N ALA A 214 -13.37 32.42 36.34
CA ALA A 214 -13.63 31.61 37.53
C ALA A 214 -13.55 32.45 38.83
N ARG A 215 -12.57 33.36 38.92
CA ARG A 215 -12.46 34.29 40.06
C ARG A 215 -13.65 35.25 40.15
N GLN A 216 -14.12 35.77 39.02
CA GLN A 216 -15.32 36.61 38.98
C GLN A 216 -16.58 35.84 39.42
N GLN A 217 -16.75 34.61 38.94
CA GLN A 217 -17.87 33.74 39.35
C GLN A 217 -17.80 33.36 40.83
N GLY A 218 -16.61 33.08 41.36
CA GLY A 218 -16.38 32.86 42.79
C GLY A 218 -16.71 34.10 43.63
N LEU A 219 -16.35 35.31 43.16
CA LEU A 219 -16.74 36.56 43.82
C LEU A 219 -18.26 36.75 43.85
N LEU A 220 -18.94 36.41 42.75
CA LEU A 220 -20.41 36.53 42.63
C LEU A 220 -21.16 35.54 43.53
N HIS A 221 -20.66 34.31 43.69
CA HIS A 221 -21.20 33.35 44.66
C HIS A 221 -21.04 33.85 46.12
N THR A 222 -19.90 34.47 46.46
CA THR A 222 -19.69 34.99 47.82
C THR A 222 -20.46 36.28 48.11
N SER A 223 -20.99 36.98 47.09
CA SER A 223 -21.80 38.19 47.29
C SER A 223 -23.30 37.92 47.34
N SER A 224 -23.78 36.75 46.88
CA SER A 224 -25.19 36.34 47.02
C SER A 224 -25.46 35.58 48.33
N ASP A 225 -24.42 35.09 49.01
CA ASP A 225 -24.54 34.27 50.22
C ASP A 225 -23.98 34.98 51.46
N MET A 226 -24.34 36.25 51.65
CA MET A 226 -24.23 36.90 52.96
C MET A 226 -25.48 36.54 53.78
N PRO A 227 -25.42 35.60 54.76
CA PRO A 227 -26.49 35.50 55.74
C PRO A 227 -26.51 36.80 56.54
N ILE A 228 -27.65 37.49 56.50
CA ILE A 228 -27.97 38.61 57.38
C ILE A 228 -27.75 38.12 58.82
N MET A 229 -26.69 38.61 59.45
CA MET A 229 -26.44 38.39 60.87
C MET A 229 -27.63 38.96 61.64
N GLY A 230 -28.45 38.08 62.24
CA GLY A 230 -29.37 38.50 63.28
C GLY A 230 -30.70 37.77 63.42
N VAL A 231 -30.80 36.45 63.26
CA VAL A 231 -31.86 35.66 63.95
C VAL A 231 -31.34 34.23 64.22
N PRO A 232 -31.43 33.68 65.46
CA PRO A 232 -30.88 32.37 65.80
C PRO A 232 -31.66 31.20 65.17
N ALA A 233 -30.94 30.11 64.90
CA ALA A 233 -31.38 28.89 64.21
C ALA A 233 -32.34 27.98 65.02
N GLU A 234 -33.24 28.55 65.82
CA GLU A 234 -34.21 27.80 66.65
C GLU A 234 -35.66 27.88 66.14
N PHE A 235 -35.96 28.64 65.08
CA PHE A 235 -37.35 28.86 64.64
C PHE A 235 -37.83 27.99 63.46
N LEU A 236 -36.99 27.08 62.93
CA LEU A 236 -37.37 26.21 61.79
C LEU A 236 -37.53 24.72 62.13
N LEU A 237 -37.60 24.36 63.42
CA LEU A 237 -37.82 22.97 63.84
C LEU A 237 -39.05 22.76 64.75
N ALA A 238 -39.89 23.79 64.92
CA ALA A 238 -41.13 23.72 65.73
C ALA A 238 -42.41 24.03 64.92
N GLY A 239 -42.35 23.94 63.58
CA GLY A 239 -43.49 24.01 62.67
C GLY A 239 -43.99 22.63 62.25
N LEU A 240 -44.53 21.90 63.23
CA LEU A 240 -45.56 20.85 63.13
C LEU A 240 -45.72 20.18 61.74
N MET A 241 -45.13 19.01 61.53
CA MET A 241 -45.83 17.73 61.70
C MET A 241 -47.16 17.82 62.48
N GLY A 242 -48.27 17.52 61.79
CA GLY A 242 -49.59 17.15 62.33
C GLY A 242 -50.70 18.04 61.77
N GLY A 243 -51.69 17.58 61.02
CA GLY A 243 -52.09 16.25 60.57
C GLY A 243 -53.52 16.33 60.02
N MET A 244 -53.83 15.43 59.07
CA MET A 244 -55.17 14.92 58.70
C MET A 244 -56.23 15.87 58.12
N THR A 245 -56.69 15.62 56.90
CA THR A 245 -57.92 14.84 56.64
C THR A 245 -58.18 14.61 55.14
N MET A 246 -58.73 13.43 54.83
CA MET A 246 -59.11 12.91 53.52
C MET A 246 -60.53 13.32 53.06
N LYS A 247 -60.79 13.05 51.77
CA LYS A 247 -62.05 13.01 50.99
C LYS A 247 -62.36 14.33 50.26
N GLY A 248 -62.72 14.36 48.98
CA GLY A 248 -63.10 13.31 48.03
C GLY A 248 -64.07 13.94 47.02
N PHE A 249 -63.92 13.63 45.74
CA PHE A 249 -64.90 13.45 44.65
C PHE A 249 -64.18 13.59 43.31
#